data_AF-A0A5C1AZG0-F1
#
_entry.id   AF-A0A5C1AZG0-F1
#
_cell.length_a   1.000
_cell.length_b   1.000
_cell.length_c   1.000
_cell.angle_alpha   90.00
_cell.angle_beta   90.00
_cell.angle_gamma   90.00
#
_symmetry.space_group_name_H-M   'P 1'
#
loop_
_entity.id
_entity.type
_entity.pdbx_description
1 polymer ?
#
loop_
_entity_poly.entity_id
_entity_poly.type
_entity_poly.pdbx_seq_one_letter_code
_entity_poly.pdbx_strand_id
1 'polypeptide(L)' 'MSDAVSLAKSIVTMQAASTQQALSVEMLRQNAQAEQSLVTMLQQSVEQTRASLPAGQGGLVDRSA' A
#
# COMPACT_ATOMS: atom_id res chain seq x y z
N MET A 1 8.27 43.42 -19.36
CA MET A 1 9.24 42.31 -19.20
C MET A 1 9.16 41.64 -17.81
N SER A 2 8.80 42.36 -16.74
CA SER A 2 8.65 41.80 -15.37
C SER A 2 7.51 40.77 -15.23
N ASP A 3 6.34 41.01 -15.83
CA ASP A 3 5.16 40.14 -15.66
C ASP A 3 5.31 38.75 -16.29
N ALA A 4 5.98 38.65 -17.43
CA ALA A 4 6.23 37.38 -18.09
C ALA A 4 7.13 36.47 -17.25
N VAL A 5 8.13 37.04 -16.57
CA VAL A 5 9.02 36.31 -15.67
C VAL A 5 8.28 35.88 -14.39
N SER A 6 7.41 36.74 -13.86
CA SER A 6 6.56 36.40 -12.70
C SER A 6 5.60 35.25 -13.03
N LEU A 7 4.92 35.32 -14.17
CA LEU A 7 4.02 34.27 -14.65
C LEU A 7 4.75 32.95 -14.89
N ALA A 8 5.92 32.98 -15.54
CA ALA A 8 6.73 31.78 -15.75
C ALA A 8 7.13 31.11 -14.42
N LYS A 9 7.53 31.91 -13.41
CA LYS A 9 7.83 31.39 -12.05
C LYS A 9 6.60 30.78 -11.39
N SER A 10 5.44 31.41 -11.51
CA SER A 10 4.18 30.86 -10.97
C SER A 10 3.81 29.54 -11.64
N ILE A 11 3.95 29.44 -12.96
CA ILE A 11 3.67 28.19 -13.71
C ILE A 11 4.62 27.08 -13.26
N VAL A 12 5.92 27.35 -13.16
CA VAL A 12 6.90 26.35 -12.69
C VAL A 12 6.62 25.92 -11.25
N THR A 13 6.26 26.87 -10.38
CA THR A 13 5.90 26.56 -8.99
C THR A 13 4.63 25.69 -8.91
N MET A 14 3.61 26.00 -9.71
CA MET A 14 2.39 25.20 -9.78
C MET A 14 2.66 23.80 -10.34
N GLN A 15 3.49 23.68 -11.38
CA GLN A 15 3.89 22.41 -11.95
C GLN A 15 4.63 21.55 -10.91
N ALA A 16 5.56 22.15 -10.15
CA ALA A 16 6.29 21.46 -9.10
C ALA A 16 5.35 20.98 -7.98
N ALA A 17 4.41 21.82 -7.54
CA ALA A 17 3.42 21.45 -6.53
C ALA A 17 2.51 20.31 -7.01
N SER A 18 2.02 20.37 -8.25
CA SER A 18 1.22 19.31 -8.85
C SER A 18 1.98 17.98 -8.92
N THR A 19 3.26 18.02 -9.29
CA THR A 19 4.11 16.83 -9.35
C THR A 19 4.33 16.23 -7.96
N GLN A 20 4.58 17.05 -6.94
CA GLN A 20 4.75 16.57 -5.57
C GLN A 20 3.47 15.91 -5.01
N GLN A 21 2.31 16.49 -5.32
CA GLN A 21 1.03 15.90 -4.94
C GLN A 21 0.80 14.56 -5.64
N ALA A 22 1.06 14.49 -6.96
CA ALA A 22 0.96 13.25 -7.72
C ALA A 22 1.91 12.16 -7.19
N LEU A 23 3.16 12.52 -6.89
CA LEU A 23 4.14 11.61 -6.29
C LEU A 23 3.64 11.05 -4.95
N SER A 24 3.10 11.92 -4.09
CA SER A 24 2.59 11.50 -2.78
C SER A 24 1.44 10.51 -2.91
N VAL A 25 0.51 10.76 -3.84
CA VAL A 25 -0.61 9.84 -4.14
C VAL A 25 -0.09 8.51 -4.69
N GLU A 26 0.88 8.54 -5.59
CA GLU A 26 1.45 7.33 -6.17
C GLU A 26 2.21 6.49 -5.14
N MET A 27 2.95 7.14 -4.23
CA MET A 27 3.59 6.43 -3.12
C MET A 27 2.57 5.76 -2.20
N LEU A 28 1.45 6.43 -1.89
CA LEU A 28 0.37 5.82 -1.09
C LEU A 28 -0.23 4.59 -1.81
N ARG A 29 -0.44 4.70 -3.13
CA ARG A 29 -0.91 3.56 -3.95
C ARG A 29 0.07 2.38 -3.92
N GLN A 30 1.37 2.65 -4.08
CA GLN A 30 2.39 1.61 -4.05
C GLN A 30 2.43 0.90 -2.68
N ASN A 31 2.32 1.65 -1.57
CA ASN A 31 2.24 1.08 -0.24
C ASN A 31 1.00 0.18 -0.09
N ALA A 32 -0.18 0.66 -0.49
CA ALA A 32 -1.41 -0.13 -0.44
C ALA A 32 -1.33 -1.41 -1.28
N GLN A 33 -0.70 -1.36 -2.46
CA GLN A 33 -0.50 -2.53 -3.30
C GLN A 33 0.48 -3.54 -2.68
N ALA A 34 1.54 -3.06 -2.02
CA ALA A 34 2.49 -3.91 -1.31
C ALA A 34 1.80 -4.61 -0.13
N GLU A 35 1.00 -3.88 0.67
CA GLU A 35 0.20 -4.46 1.76
C GLU A 35 -0.78 -5.53 1.26
N GLN A 36 -1.50 -5.27 0.17
CA GLN A 36 -2.40 -6.25 -0.43
C GLN A 36 -1.67 -7.52 -0.89
N SER A 37 -0.45 -7.37 -1.41
CA SER A 37 0.39 -8.50 -1.81
C SER A 37 0.82 -9.34 -0.61
N LEU A 38 1.17 -8.70 0.51
CA LEU A 38 1.49 -9.38 1.77
C LEU A 38 0.27 -10.12 2.32
N VAL A 39 -0.92 -9.51 2.32
CA VAL A 39 -2.17 -10.16 2.73
C VAL A 39 -2.45 -11.40 1.88
N THR A 40 -2.27 -11.29 0.56
CA THR A 40 -2.46 -12.41 -0.37
C THR A 40 -1.49 -13.55 -0.08
N MET A 41 -0.22 -13.25 0.18
CA MET A 41 0.79 -14.25 0.55
C MET A 41 0.45 -14.94 1.88
N LEU A 42 -0.01 -14.19 2.88
CA LEU A 42 -0.44 -14.75 4.17
C LEU A 42 -1.65 -15.67 4.00
N GLN A 43 -2.64 -15.27 3.20
CA GLN A 43 -3.82 -16.09 2.89
C GLN A 43 -3.41 -17.40 2.20
N GLN A 44 -2.55 -17.34 1.19
CA GLN A 44 -2.02 -18.54 0.52
C GLN A 44 -1.26 -19.45 1.50
N SER A 45 -0.45 -18.88 2.39
CA SER A 45 0.29 -19.63 3.40
C SER A 45 -0.65 -20.34 4.39
N VAL A 46 -1.73 -19.68 4.81
CA VAL A 46 -2.77 -20.26 5.67
C VAL A 46 -3.47 -21.42 4.98
N GLU A 47 -3.86 -21.27 3.70
CA GLU A 47 -4.54 -22.33 2.97
C GLU A 47 -3.62 -23.54 2.72
N GLN A 48 -2.35 -23.33 2.40
CA GLN A 48 -1.36 -24.43 2.33
C GLN A 48 -1.17 -25.11 3.68
N THR A 49 -1.06 -24.34 4.76
CA THR A 49 -0.91 -24.88 6.12
C THR A 49 -2.14 -25.70 6.48
N ARG A 50 -3.36 -25.17 6.28
CA ARG A 50 -4.62 -25.89 6.50
C ARG A 50 -4.71 -27.19 5.72
N ALA A 51 -4.31 -27.20 4.45
CA ALA A 51 -4.29 -28.40 3.63
C ALA A 51 -3.31 -29.48 4.14
N SER A 52 -2.25 -29.08 4.85
CA SER A 52 -1.26 -30.00 5.43
C SER A 52 -1.58 -30.50 6.84
N LEU A 53 -2.58 -29.90 7.52
CA LEU A 53 -2.94 -30.26 8.88
C LEU A 53 -3.79 -31.55 8.89
N PRO A 54 -3.46 -32.54 9.74
CA PRO A 54 -4.33 -33.69 9.97
C PRO A 54 -5.71 -33.25 10.47
N ALA A 55 -6.76 -33.96 10.04
CA ALA A 55 -8.13 -33.67 10.48
C ALA A 55 -8.21 -33.59 12.02
N GLY A 56 -8.64 -32.44 12.54
CA GLY A 56 -8.79 -32.18 13.97
C GLY A 56 -7.78 -31.22 14.61
N GLN A 57 -6.67 -30.86 13.94
CA GLN A 57 -5.77 -29.82 14.46
C GLN A 57 -6.39 -28.42 14.37
N GLY A 58 -6.38 -27.69 15.48
CA GLY A 58 -6.93 -26.32 15.60
C GLY A 58 -8.39 -26.24 16.08
N GLY A 59 -9.07 -27.37 16.28
CA GLY A 59 -10.46 -27.40 16.77
C GLY A 59 -10.62 -27.30 18.30
N LEU A 60 -9.59 -27.68 19.05
CA LEU A 60 -9.58 -27.62 20.51
C LEU A 60 -8.49 -26.65 20.95
N VAL A 61 -8.86 -25.39 21.13
CA VAL A 61 -8.07 -24.42 21.92
C VAL A 61 -8.48 -24.64 23.38
N ASP A 62 -7.53 -24.99 24.24
CA ASP A 62 -7.79 -25.14 25.67
C ASP A 62 -8.12 -23.74 26.22
N ARG A 63 -9.42 -23.50 26.50
CA ARG A 63 -9.94 -22.18 26.92
C ARG A 63 -9.94 -22.00 28.44
N SER A 64 -9.34 -22.92 29.19
CA SER A 64 -9.27 -22.86 30.65
C SER A 64 -7.86 -23.17 31.14
N ALA A 65 -7.15 -22.12 31.55
CA ALA A 65 -6.09 -22.17 32.55
C ALA A 65 -6.55 -21.35 33.77
#